data_AF-A0AAX1KKG3-F1
#
_entry.id   AF-A0AAX1KKG3-F1
#
_cell.length_a   1.000
_cell.length_b   1.000
_cell.length_c   1.000
_cell.angle_alpha   90.00
_cell.angle_beta   90.00
_cell.angle_gamma   90.00
#
_symmetry.space_group_name_H-M   'P 1'
#
loop_
_entity.id
_entity.type
_entity.pdbx_description
1 polymer ?
#
loop_
_entity_poly.entity_id
_entity_poly.type
_entity_poly.pdbx_seq_one_letter_code
_entity_poly.pdbx_strand_id
1 'polypeptide(L)' 'MSRYKRKNYSNRREYLDWLAERYGVDRADVVLLSSILGTDQDFDGLPSTLADLSAAKHTQGAVFPTDRPKRAKLPSN' A
#
# COMPACT_ATOMS: atom_id res chain seq x y z
N MET A 1 -5.82 6.56 25.08
CA MET A 1 -5.86 5.30 24.31
C MET A 1 -5.58 5.59 22.84
N SER A 2 -4.72 4.80 22.18
CA SER A 2 -4.45 4.98 20.75
C SER A 2 -5.69 4.65 19.91
N ARG A 3 -5.95 5.40 18.82
CA ARG A 3 -7.16 5.22 17.97
C ARG A 3 -7.28 3.80 17.42
N TYR A 4 -6.15 3.15 17.15
CA TYR A 4 -6.05 1.76 16.69
C TYR A 4 -6.52 0.76 17.77
N LYS A 5 -6.10 0.94 19.03
CA LYS A 5 -6.51 0.06 20.15
C LYS A 5 -8.01 0.12 20.42
N ARG A 6 -8.64 1.28 20.21
CA ARG A 6 -10.09 1.45 20.30
C ARG A 6 -10.87 0.69 19.22
N LYS A 7 -10.19 0.31 18.13
CA LYS A 7 -10.72 -0.49 17.02
C LYS A 7 -10.26 -1.96 17.06
N ASN A 8 -9.71 -2.41 18.20
CA ASN A 8 -9.14 -3.75 18.39
C ASN A 8 -7.88 -4.04 17.55
N TYR A 9 -7.16 -3.00 17.12
CA TYR A 9 -5.83 -3.17 16.52
C TYR A 9 -4.75 -2.86 17.55
N SER A 10 -3.76 -3.75 17.65
CA SER A 10 -2.60 -3.65 18.54
C SER A 10 -1.76 -2.42 18.22
N ASN A 11 -1.59 -2.12 16.92
CA ASN A 11 -0.79 -1.01 16.42
C ASN A 11 -1.26 -0.55 15.03
N ARG A 12 -0.73 0.60 14.58
CA ARG A 12 -0.97 1.13 13.22
C ARG A 12 -0.57 0.12 12.15
N ARG A 13 0.54 -0.61 12.36
CA ARG A 13 1.07 -1.58 11.38
C ARG A 13 0.07 -2.69 11.09
N GLU A 14 -0.54 -3.29 12.10
CA GLU A 14 -1.55 -4.33 11.96
C GLU A 14 -2.77 -3.82 11.20
N TYR A 15 -3.20 -2.58 11.50
CA TYR A 15 -4.30 -1.95 10.77
C TYR A 15 -3.98 -1.75 9.27
N LEU A 16 -2.77 -1.29 8.93
CA LEU A 16 -2.33 -1.13 7.55
C LEU A 16 -2.17 -2.47 6.83
N ASP A 17 -1.72 -3.51 7.54
CA ASP A 17 -1.59 -4.87 7.01
C ASP A 17 -2.97 -5.43 6.62
N TRP A 18 -3.93 -5.30 7.53
CA TRP A 18 -5.32 -5.69 7.29
C TRP A 18 -5.96 -4.91 6.12
N LEU A 19 -5.63 -3.62 5.96
CA LEU A 19 -6.09 -2.84 4.80
C LEU A 19 -5.50 -3.38 3.49
N ALA A 20 -4.23 -3.76 3.46
CA ALA A 20 -3.60 -4.32 2.28
C ALA A 20 -4.32 -5.61 1.83
N GLU A 21 -4.58 -6.51 2.78
CA GLU A 21 -5.32 -7.75 2.52
C GLU A 21 -6.76 -7.49 2.08
N ARG A 22 -7.47 -6.57 2.75
CA ARG A 22 -8.87 -6.25 2.46
C ARG A 22 -9.08 -5.67 1.05
N TYR A 23 -8.16 -4.82 0.61
CA TYR A 23 -8.26 -4.13 -0.68
C TYR A 23 -7.49 -4.83 -1.80
N GLY A 24 -6.74 -5.89 -1.50
CA GLY A 24 -5.92 -6.62 -2.48
C GLY A 24 -4.78 -5.78 -3.06
N VAL A 25 -4.25 -4.85 -2.27
CA VAL A 25 -3.16 -3.94 -2.69
C VAL A 25 -1.86 -4.28 -1.98
N ASP A 26 -0.74 -3.85 -2.56
CA ASP A 26 0.55 -4.01 -1.91
C ASP A 26 0.65 -3.20 -0.62
N ARG A 27 1.22 -3.85 0.41
CA ARG A 27 1.49 -3.19 1.71
C ARG A 27 2.35 -1.94 1.55
N ALA A 28 3.25 -1.92 0.56
CA ALA A 28 4.07 -0.76 0.25
C ALA A 28 3.22 0.45 -0.18
N ASP A 29 2.22 0.22 -1.03
CA ASP A 29 1.27 1.25 -1.49
C ASP A 29 0.45 1.78 -0.31
N VAL A 30 -0.03 0.88 0.57
CA VAL A 30 -0.76 1.27 1.79
C VAL A 30 0.08 2.13 2.72
N VAL A 31 1.32 1.73 3.01
CA VAL A 31 2.22 2.49 3.91
C VAL A 31 2.60 3.84 3.30
N LEU A 32 2.80 3.90 1.99
CA LEU A 32 3.09 5.15 1.28
C LEU A 32 1.90 6.12 1.38
N LEU A 33 0.69 5.67 1.03
CA LEU A 33 -0.53 6.48 1.09
C LEU A 33 -0.83 6.95 2.52
N SER A 34 -0.65 6.04 3.49
CA SER A 34 -0.78 6.34 4.91
C SER A 34 0.26 7.37 5.41
N SER A 35 1.43 7.43 4.77
CA SER A 35 2.44 8.46 5.06
C SER A 35 2.11 9.80 4.41
N ILE A 36 1.50 9.79 3.22
CA ILE A 36 1.08 11.00 2.50
C ILE A 36 -0.13 11.66 3.16
N LEU A 37 -1.15 10.88 3.50
CA LEU A 37 -2.40 11.36 4.10
C LEU A 37 -2.25 11.67 5.60
N GLY A 38 -1.26 11.04 6.24
CA GLY A 38 -1.01 11.16 7.67
C GLY A 38 -1.92 10.27 8.53
N THR A 39 -1.51 10.12 9.79
CA THR A 39 -2.19 9.26 10.79
C THR A 39 -3.63 9.67 11.09
N ASP A 40 -3.98 10.92 10.81
CA ASP A 40 -5.34 11.44 11.01
C ASP A 40 -6.33 10.85 10.01
N GLN A 41 -5.87 10.57 8.80
CA GLN A 41 -6.67 10.08 7.68
C GLN A 41 -6.66 8.55 7.52
N ASP A 42 -5.89 7.84 8.35
CA ASP A 42 -5.77 6.37 8.25
C ASP A 42 -7.13 5.64 8.26
N PHE A 43 -8.15 6.17 8.93
CA PHE A 43 -9.46 5.51 9.05
C PHE A 43 -10.50 5.98 8.03
N ASP A 44 -10.36 7.19 7.50
CA ASP A 44 -11.37 7.83 6.65
C ASP A 44 -10.83 7.99 5.23
N GLY A 45 -9.73 8.73 5.06
CA GLY A 45 -9.13 9.00 3.75
C GLY A 45 -8.32 7.83 3.14
N LEU A 46 -7.63 7.04 3.97
CA LEU A 46 -6.83 5.92 3.49
C LEU A 46 -7.72 4.80 2.88
N PRO A 47 -8.81 4.34 3.52
CA PRO A 47 -9.68 3.33 2.91
C PRO A 47 -10.34 3.81 1.62
N SER A 48 -10.68 5.11 1.51
CA SER A 48 -11.22 5.70 0.28
C SER A 48 -10.19 5.72 -0.86
N THR A 49 -8.94 6.10 -0.59
CA THR A 49 -7.87 6.09 -1.60
C THR A 49 -7.46 4.67 -2.00
N LEU A 50 -7.49 3.71 -1.07
CA LEU A 50 -7.25 2.30 -1.37
C LEU A 50 -8.37 1.67 -2.20
N ALA A 51 -9.63 2.04 -1.98
CA ALA A 51 -10.74 1.61 -2.82
C ALA A 51 -10.53 2.07 -4.27
N ASP A 52 -10.16 3.33 -4.46
CA ASP A 52 -9.89 3.91 -5.78
C ASP A 52 -8.68 3.26 -6.46
N LEU A 53 -7.59 3.06 -5.71
CA LEU A 53 -6.40 2.35 -6.20
C LEU A 53 -6.72 0.91 -6.60
N SER A 54 -7.47 0.17 -5.77
CA SER A 54 -7.88 -1.21 -6.06
C SER A 54 -8.75 -1.28 -7.33
N ALA A 55 -9.69 -0.34 -7.49
CA ALA A 55 -10.50 -0.22 -8.70
C ALA A 55 -9.66 0.09 -9.96
N ALA A 56 -8.65 0.95 -9.82
CA ALA A 56 -7.70 1.25 -10.90
C ALA A 56 -6.81 0.05 -11.25
N LYS A 57 -6.32 -0.70 -10.24
CA LYS A 57 -5.51 -1.93 -10.46
C LYS A 57 -6.33 -3.01 -11.17
N HIS A 58 -7.63 -3.10 -10.88
CA HIS A 58 -8.55 -4.00 -11.58
C HIS A 58 -8.75 -3.68 -13.08
N THR A 59 -8.43 -2.45 -13.51
CA THR A 59 -8.42 -2.04 -14.93
C THR A 59 -7.02 -2.02 -15.53
N GLN A 60 -5.96 -2.20 -14.73
CA GLN A 60 -4.56 -2.18 -15.16
C GLN A 60 -3.94 -3.58 -15.15
N GLY A 61 -4.50 -4.48 -15.98
CA GLY A 61 -3.76 -5.62 -16.51
C GLY A 61 -2.69 -5.24 -17.55
N ALA A 62 -2.44 -3.94 -17.76
CA ALA A 62 -1.43 -3.44 -18.67
C ALA A 62 -0.61 -2.34 -17.98
N VAL A 63 0.71 -2.50 -17.99
CA VAL A 63 1.73 -1.49 -17.66
C VAL A 63 1.95 -1.25 -16.17
N PHE A 64 2.69 -2.16 -15.53
CA PHE A 64 3.95 -1.82 -14.86
C PHE A 64 4.86 -3.06 -14.87
N PRO A 65 5.72 -3.24 -15.89
CA PRO A 65 6.86 -4.12 -15.68
C PRO A 65 7.69 -3.48 -14.55
N THR A 66 7.74 -4.12 -13.40
CA THR A 66 8.86 -3.94 -12.47
C THR A 66 10.08 -4.54 -13.17
N ASP A 67 10.58 -3.82 -14.17
CA ASP A 67 11.91 -4.03 -14.70
C ASP A 67 12.86 -3.59 -13.58
N ARG A 68 13.13 -4.51 -12.66
CA ARG A 68 14.38 -4.45 -11.91
C ARG A 68 15.45 -4.49 -13.00
N PRO A 69 16.34 -3.49 -13.12
CA PRO A 69 17.46 -3.65 -14.00
C PRO A 69 18.30 -4.79 -13.44
N LYS A 70 18.17 -5.99 -14.01
CA LYS A 70 19.17 -7.05 -13.86
C LYS A 70 20.45 -6.43 -14.41
N ARG A 71 21.32 -6.02 -13.50
CA ARG A 71 22.68 -5.53 -13.77
C ARG A 71 23.35 -6.50 -14.75
N ALA A 72 23.31 -6.17 -16.03
CA ALA A 72 23.98 -6.92 -17.07
C ALA A 72 25.48 -6.79 -16.80
N LYS A 73 26.12 -7.93 -16.54
CA LYS A 73 27.56 -8.03 -16.37
C LYS A 73 28.17 -7.78 -17.75
N LEU A 74 28.75 -6.59 -17.94
CA LEU A 74 29.51 -6.25 -19.15
C LEU A 74 30.65 -7.28 -19.31
N PRO A 75 30.82 -7.91 -20.48
CA PRO A 75 32.02 -8.68 -20.76
C PRO A 75 33.17 -7.70 -21.01
N SER A 76 34.21 -7.79 -20.17
CA SER A 76 35.49 -7.16 -20.44
C SER A 76 36.16 -7.90 -21.60
N ASN A 77 36.41 -7.17 -22.68
CA ASN A 77 37.27 -7.62 -23.78
C ASN A 77 38.75 -7.46 -23.43
#